data_AF-A0A4Q2YA75-F1
#
_entry.id   AF-A0A4Q2YA75-F1
#
_cell.length_a   1.000
_cell.length_b   1.000
_cell.length_c   1.000
_cell.angle_alpha   90.00
_cell.angle_beta   90.00
_cell.angle_gamma   90.00
#
_symmetry.space_group_name_H-M   'P 1'
#
loop_
_entity.id
_entity.type
_entity.pdbx_description
1 polymer ?
#
loop_
_entity_poly.entity_id
_entity_poly.type
_entity_poly.pdbx_seq_one_letter_code
_entity_poly.pdbx_strand_id
1 'polypeptide(L)' 'MSMPTEQKTVQARILAYAKAIGWTFVPQKEAEQRRGFDPETPIKDRAKGRTLFFEDLLDA' A
#
# COMPACT_ATOMS: atom_id res chain seq x y z
N MET A 1 13.05 0.87 -28.35
CA MET A 1 12.21 0.00 -27.49
C MET A 1 12.73 0.10 -26.06
N SER A 2 11.91 0.46 -25.07
CA SER A 2 12.39 0.57 -23.69
C SER A 2 12.69 -0.82 -23.13
N MET A 3 13.84 -1.02 -22.49
CA MET A 3 14.17 -2.30 -21.85
C MET A 3 13.09 -2.73 -20.84
N PRO A 4 12.79 -4.04 -20.71
CA PRO A 4 11.90 -4.53 -19.68
C PRO A 4 12.50 -4.23 -18.30
N THR A 5 11.70 -3.62 -17.42
CA THR A 5 12.06 -3.41 -16.01
C THR A 5 11.19 -4.32 -15.15
N GLU A 6 11.61 -4.66 -13.93
CA GLU A 6 10.84 -5.45 -12.97
C GLU A 6 9.42 -4.88 -12.76
N GLN A 7 9.31 -3.55 -12.74
CA GLN A 7 8.05 -2.82 -12.70
C GLN A 7 7.13 -3.15 -13.89
N LYS A 8 7.69 -3.31 -15.10
CA LYS A 8 6.94 -3.60 -16.32
C LYS A 8 6.61 -5.08 -16.51
N THR A 9 7.29 -6.00 -15.84
CA THR A 9 7.13 -7.45 -16.05
C THR A 9 6.47 -8.14 -14.87
N VAL A 10 7.04 -8.06 -13.67
CA VAL A 10 6.57 -8.82 -12.50
C VAL A 10 5.54 -8.03 -11.71
N GLN A 11 5.86 -6.78 -11.37
CA GLN A 11 4.96 -5.94 -10.55
C GLN A 11 3.61 -5.72 -11.23
N ALA A 12 3.60 -5.45 -12.54
CA ALA A 12 2.37 -5.27 -13.31
C ALA A 12 1.46 -6.52 -13.26
N ARG A 13 2.04 -7.72 -13.32
CA ARG A 13 1.28 -8.99 -13.26
C ARG A 13 0.71 -9.25 -11.87
N ILE A 14 1.48 -8.97 -10.81
CA ILE A 14 1.00 -9.08 -9.43
C ILE A 14 -0.16 -8.13 -9.19
N LEU A 15 -0.03 -6.86 -9.61
CA LEU A 15 -1.09 -5.88 -9.47
C LEU A 15 -2.34 -6.24 -10.28
N ALA A 16 -2.18 -6.79 -11.48
CA ALA A 16 -3.28 -7.26 -12.30
C ALA A 16 -4.02 -8.43 -11.64
N TYR A 17 -3.28 -9.42 -11.13
CA TYR A 17 -3.85 -10.56 -10.43
C TYR A 17 -4.58 -10.14 -9.15
N ALA A 18 -3.96 -9.30 -8.32
CA ALA A 18 -4.55 -8.79 -7.09
C ALA A 18 -5.90 -8.10 -7.37
N LYS A 19 -5.95 -7.23 -8.38
CA LYS A 19 -7.21 -6.59 -8.81
C LYS A 19 -8.25 -7.61 -9.29
N ALA A 20 -7.84 -8.63 -10.04
CA ALA A 20 -8.74 -9.67 -10.56
C ALA A 20 -9.39 -10.51 -9.45
N ILE A 21 -8.71 -10.70 -8.31
CA ILE A 21 -9.25 -11.39 -7.13
C ILE A 21 -9.94 -10.46 -6.13
N GLY A 22 -10.22 -9.21 -6.53
CA GLY A 22 -10.97 -8.23 -5.73
C GLY A 22 -10.13 -7.44 -4.73
N TRP A 23 -8.80 -7.55 -4.76
CA TRP A 23 -7.95 -6.72 -3.90
C TRP A 23 -7.83 -5.31 -4.49
N THR A 24 -7.98 -4.30 -3.63
CA THR A 24 -7.76 -2.90 -4.00
C THR A 24 -6.32 -2.49 -3.69
N PHE A 25 -5.61 -1.98 -4.70
CA PHE A 25 -4.28 -1.43 -4.50
C PHE A 25 -4.36 -0.02 -3.91
N VAL A 26 -3.66 0.19 -2.79
CA VAL A 26 -3.57 1.50 -2.11
C VAL A 26 -2.11 1.97 -2.15
N PRO A 27 -1.81 3.14 -2.72
CA PRO A 27 -0.46 3.71 -2.70
C PRO A 27 0.04 3.94 -1.28
N GLN A 28 1.35 3.84 -1.06
CA GLN A 28 1.95 4.01 0.28
C GLN A 28 1.48 5.28 0.99
N LYS A 29 1.52 6.44 0.31
CA LYS A 29 1.11 7.72 0.90
C LYS A 29 -0.34 7.70 1.42
N GLU A 30 -1.24 7.08 0.65
CA GLU A 30 -2.65 6.95 1.04
C GLU A 30 -2.81 5.94 2.20
N ALA A 31 -2.08 4.83 2.14
CA ALA A 31 -2.09 3.83 3.22
C ALA A 31 -1.58 4.41 4.55
N GLU A 32 -0.51 5.21 4.52
CA GLU A 32 0.03 5.88 5.70
C GLU A 32 -0.95 6.92 6.27
N GLN A 33 -1.63 7.68 5.39
CA GLN A 33 -2.66 8.63 5.78
C GLN A 33 -3.85 7.92 6.45
N ARG A 34 -4.34 6.83 5.86
CA ARG A 34 -5.44 6.02 6.43
C ARG A 34 -5.09 5.40 7.78
N ARG A 35 -3.80 5.12 8.03
CA ARG A 35 -3.30 4.62 9.31
C ARG A 35 -2.98 5.72 10.33
N GLY A 36 -3.17 6.99 9.96
CA GLY A 36 -2.87 8.14 10.83
C GLY A 36 -1.39 8.28 11.17
N PHE A 37 -0.49 7.93 10.23
CA PHE A 37 0.94 8.12 10.44
C PHE A 37 1.27 9.61 10.48
N ASP A 38 2.06 10.02 11.47
CA ASP A 38 2.54 11.39 11.59
C ASP A 38 3.82 11.57 10.74
N PRO A 39 3.82 12.46 9.72
CA PRO A 39 4.99 12.70 8.89
C PRO A 39 6.19 13.27 9.66
N GLU A 40 5.96 13.95 10.79
CA GLU A 40 7.03 14.54 11.61
C GLU A 40 7.73 13.50 12.50
N THR A 41 7.08 12.36 12.73
CA THR A 41 7.68 11.25 13.48
C THR A 41 8.79 10.58 12.65
N PRO A 42 9.94 10.19 13.26
CA PRO A 42 10.98 9.44 12.56
C PRO A 42 10.46 8.17 11.90
N ILE A 43 10.95 7.83 10.69
CA ILE A 43 10.44 6.70 9.88
C ILE A 43 10.33 5.39 10.69
N LYS A 44 11.34 5.10 11.51
CA LYS A 44 11.39 3.90 12.37
C LYS A 44 10.28 3.83 13.43
N ASP A 45 9.68 4.97 13.76
CA ASP A 45 8.70 5.13 14.83
C ASP A 45 7.28 5.42 14.30
N ARG A 46 7.12 5.81 13.02
CA ARG A 46 5.83 6.23 12.44
C ARG A 46 4.69 5.21 12.58
N ALA A 47 5.02 3.93 12.50
CA ALA A 47 4.05 2.84 12.61
C ALA A 47 3.83 2.35 14.05
N LYS A 48 4.60 2.81 15.04
CA LYS A 48 4.49 2.34 16.42
C LYS A 48 3.11 2.70 16.99
N GLY A 49 2.43 1.69 17.55
CA GLY A 49 1.10 1.87 18.16
C GLY A 49 -0.03 2.12 17.15
N ARG A 50 0.23 2.04 15.85
CA ARG A 50 -0.80 2.15 14.80
C ARG A 50 -1.39 0.78 14.48
N THR A 51 -2.64 0.76 14.08
CA THR A 51 -3.32 -0.47 13.65
C THR A 51 -2.67 -1.08 12.40
N LEU A 52 -2.68 -2.41 12.32
CA LEU A 52 -2.27 -3.16 11.13
C LEU A 52 -3.35 -3.18 10.05
N PHE A 53 -4.59 -2.84 10.39
CA PHE A 53 -5.71 -2.82 9.48
C PHE A 53 -6.07 -1.39 9.07
N PHE A 54 -6.83 -1.24 7.99
CA PHE A 54 -7.53 0.00 7.71
C PHE A 54 -8.86 -0.06 8.45
N GLU A 55 -9.05 0.77 9.47
CA GLU A 55 -10.22 0.72 10.36
C GLU A 55 -11.51 0.93 9.58
N ASP A 56 -11.48 1.80 8.56
CA ASP A 56 -12.63 2.08 7.69
C ASP A 56 -13.11 0.86 6.87
N LEU A 57 -12.31 -0.21 6.77
CA LEU A 57 -12.70 -1.46 6.10
C LEU A 57 -13.12 -2.56 7.06
N LEU A 58 -12.95 -2.39 8.38
CA LEU A 58 -13.32 -3.41 9.35
C LEU A 58 -14.84 -3.46 9.61
N ASP A 59 -15.51 -2.34 9.43
CA ASP A 59 -16.95 -2.18 9.65
C ASP A 59 -17.78 -2.17 8.34
N ALA A 60 -17.15 -2.49 7.21
CA ALA A 60 -17.72 -2.38 5.86
C ALA A 60 -18.39 -3.66 5.33
#